data_AF-A0A9P8ULH5-F1
#
_entry.id   AF-A0A9P8ULH5-F1
#
_cell.length_a   1.000
_cell.length_b   1.000
_cell.length_c   1.000
_cell.angle_alpha   90.00
_cell.angle_beta   90.00
_cell.angle_gamma   90.00
#
_symmetry.space_group_name_H-M   'P 1'
#
loop_
_entity.id
_entity.type
_entity.pdbx_description
1 polymer ?
#
loop_
_entity_poly.entity_id
_entity_poly.type
_entity_poly.pdbx_seq_one_letter_code
_entity_poly.pdbx_strand_id
1 'polypeptide(L)'
;MAASSDVQVVLLDIEGTVCEISFVRDVLFPYALRVLPEIVKTQWDHPKFKEYRNFFPVEYKDNQDAFQAHVVDLVSRDVKISYLKNLQGYLWEEGYRSGEIRAPLFADVPGMLYKWHGKKIKLMIYSSGSVPAQKLLFKHTNAENSSDLTFLISDWFDTVNAGLKTEPSSYEKIASKHPEYTPNQFLFLSDNVKEVEAAIEAGMRSVVVQRPGNAELASEVYDKHDVVETFESIEDDFAIRRLHALGKRTADEAAIEATETAHLQPAEASGDNAPDSKRLKTLGNGEVGAKGVTKTEKPSNGTDETEEEPSRMDHLLAQAVGEAPPTPQEPPAPKGSPRVVE
;
A
#
# COMPACT_ATOMS: atom_id res chain seq x y z
N MET A 1 -6.76 23.88 23.10
CA MET A 1 -5.47 23.80 22.40
C MET A 1 -5.40 22.39 21.82
N ALA A 2 -5.34 22.25 20.49
CA ALA A 2 -5.10 20.95 19.88
C ALA A 2 -3.73 20.46 20.39
N ALA A 3 -3.67 19.23 20.90
CA ALA A 3 -2.41 18.66 21.35
C ALA A 3 -1.47 18.64 20.14
N SER A 4 -0.34 19.35 20.21
CA SER A 4 0.79 19.16 19.30
C SER A 4 1.03 17.66 19.21
N SER A 5 0.88 17.06 18.04
CA SER A 5 1.00 15.61 18.00
C SER A 5 2.45 15.21 18.16
N ASP A 6 2.68 14.25 19.05
CA ASP A 6 4.00 13.70 19.35
C ASP A 6 4.26 12.45 18.49
N VAL A 7 3.83 12.47 17.22
CA VAL A 7 4.07 11.34 16.33
C VAL A 7 5.56 11.23 16.09
N GLN A 8 6.12 10.06 16.42
CA GLN A 8 7.52 9.71 16.23
C GLN A 8 7.69 8.59 15.19
N VAL A 9 6.63 7.82 14.95
CA VAL A 9 6.61 6.69 14.01
C VAL A 9 5.40 6.77 13.09
N VAL A 10 5.62 6.60 11.80
CA VAL A 10 4.56 6.31 10.82
C VAL A 10 4.68 4.85 10.41
N LEU A 11 3.64 4.08 10.72
CA LEU A 11 3.48 2.70 10.29
C LEU A 11 2.58 2.68 9.06
N LEU A 12 3.03 2.03 7.99
CA LEU A 12 2.36 2.06 6.69
C LEU A 12 1.94 0.66 6.28
N ASP A 13 0.67 0.53 5.92
CA ASP A 13 0.24 -0.53 5.01
C ASP A 13 0.76 -0.26 3.57
N ILE A 14 0.68 -1.27 2.69
CA ILE A 14 1.09 -1.20 1.29
C ILE A 14 -0.10 -1.06 0.33
N GLU A 15 -0.94 -2.08 0.23
CA GLU A 15 -1.92 -2.26 -0.86
C GLU A 15 -3.13 -1.36 -0.62
N GLY A 16 -3.46 -0.47 -1.57
CA GLY A 16 -4.52 0.51 -1.36
C GLY A 16 -4.11 1.71 -0.51
N THR A 17 -2.89 1.70 0.05
CA THR A 17 -2.36 2.75 0.93
C THR A 17 -1.24 3.55 0.25
N VAL A 18 -0.14 2.87 -0.11
CA VAL A 18 1.04 3.48 -0.77
C VAL A 18 1.12 3.16 -2.26
N CYS A 19 0.51 2.06 -2.70
CA CYS A 19 0.36 1.69 -4.10
C CYS A 19 -1.06 1.17 -4.37
N GLU A 20 -1.42 1.02 -5.65
CA GLU A 20 -2.73 0.52 -6.04
C GLU A 20 -3.02 -0.87 -5.45
N ILE A 21 -4.23 -1.05 -4.92
CA ILE A 21 -4.71 -2.31 -4.33
C ILE A 21 -4.69 -3.48 -5.34
N SER A 22 -4.85 -3.17 -6.63
CA SER A 22 -4.81 -4.12 -7.73
C SER A 22 -3.40 -4.63 -8.07
N PHE A 23 -2.33 -3.93 -7.66
CA PHE A 23 -0.99 -4.21 -8.19
C PHE A 23 -0.54 -5.66 -7.95
N VAL A 24 -0.79 -6.21 -6.76
CA VAL A 24 -0.42 -7.60 -6.46
C VAL A 24 -1.21 -8.57 -7.33
N ARG A 25 -2.54 -8.41 -7.39
CA ARG A 25 -3.45 -9.30 -8.12
C ARG A 25 -3.28 -9.20 -9.63
N ASP A 26 -3.12 -8.00 -10.16
CA ASP A 26 -3.20 -7.73 -11.60
C ASP A 26 -1.83 -7.65 -12.28
N VAL A 27 -0.75 -7.52 -11.50
CA VAL A 27 0.63 -7.48 -12.03
C VAL A 27 1.49 -8.61 -11.45
N LEU A 28 1.64 -8.68 -10.13
CA LEU A 28 2.60 -9.62 -9.51
C LEU A 28 2.19 -11.08 -9.68
N PHE A 29 0.90 -11.41 -9.49
CA PHE A 29 0.40 -12.77 -9.67
C PHE A 29 0.49 -13.23 -11.14
N PRO A 30 -0.01 -12.46 -12.14
CA PRO A 30 0.17 -12.79 -13.55
C PRO A 30 1.63 -12.92 -13.96
N TYR A 31 2.50 -12.05 -13.45
CA TYR A 31 3.94 -12.14 -13.69
C TYR A 31 4.49 -13.49 -13.21
N ALA A 32 4.21 -13.87 -11.96
CA ALA A 32 4.71 -15.12 -11.38
C ALA A 32 4.25 -16.34 -12.21
N LEU A 33 2.97 -16.39 -12.59
CA LEU A 33 2.42 -17.49 -13.40
C LEU A 33 3.02 -17.54 -14.81
N ARG A 34 3.36 -16.38 -15.40
CA ARG A 34 3.97 -16.31 -16.73
C ARG A 34 5.41 -16.81 -16.74
N VAL A 35 6.21 -16.48 -15.72
CA VAL A 35 7.64 -16.89 -15.67
C VAL A 35 7.85 -18.29 -15.12
N LEU A 36 6.90 -18.80 -14.32
CA LEU A 36 6.99 -20.10 -13.64
C LEU A 36 7.34 -21.27 -14.59
N PRO A 37 6.73 -21.44 -15.78
CA PRO A 37 7.02 -22.58 -16.64
C PRO A 37 8.48 -22.65 -17.08
N GLU A 38 9.05 -21.52 -17.48
CA GLU A 38 10.44 -21.46 -17.93
C GLU A 38 11.42 -21.63 -16.76
N ILE A 39 11.10 -21.06 -15.59
CA ILE A 39 11.89 -21.26 -14.37
C ILE A 39 11.87 -22.73 -13.95
N VAL A 40 10.72 -23.38 -13.92
CA VAL A 40 10.63 -24.81 -13.59
C VAL A 40 11.40 -25.65 -14.60
N LYS A 41 11.31 -25.35 -15.90
CA LYS A 41 12.04 -26.08 -16.94
C LYS A 41 13.56 -25.93 -16.85
N THR A 42 14.05 -24.73 -16.55
CA THR A 42 15.49 -24.40 -16.64
C THR A 42 16.22 -24.42 -15.31
N GLN A 43 15.52 -24.18 -14.20
CA GLN A 43 16.08 -24.02 -12.86
C GLN A 43 15.67 -25.14 -11.90
N TRP A 44 14.95 -26.18 -12.34
CA TRP A 44 14.47 -27.26 -11.46
C TRP A 44 15.54 -27.80 -10.51
N ASP A 45 16.74 -28.01 -11.05
CA ASP A 45 17.86 -28.59 -10.32
C ASP A 45 18.82 -27.57 -9.70
N HIS A 46 18.59 -26.27 -9.95
CA HIS A 46 19.43 -25.20 -9.45
C HIS A 46 19.32 -25.08 -7.92
N PRO A 47 20.44 -25.00 -7.16
CA PRO A 47 20.41 -24.96 -5.70
C PRO A 47 19.47 -23.89 -5.13
N LYS A 48 19.52 -22.68 -5.66
CA LYS A 48 18.64 -21.57 -5.26
C LYS A 48 17.14 -21.90 -5.45
N PHE A 49 16.77 -22.55 -6.55
CA PHE A 49 15.35 -22.90 -6.78
C PHE A 49 14.90 -24.07 -5.90
N LYS A 50 15.79 -25.04 -5.64
CA LYS A 50 15.54 -26.15 -4.71
C LYS A 50 15.16 -25.66 -3.31
N GLU A 51 15.76 -24.58 -2.85
CA GLU A 51 15.42 -23.96 -1.56
C GLU A 51 13.94 -23.56 -1.49
N TYR A 52 13.31 -23.13 -2.58
CA TYR A 52 11.87 -22.81 -2.59
C TYR A 52 11.01 -24.04 -2.86
N ARG A 53 11.40 -24.84 -3.86
CA ARG A 53 10.68 -26.05 -4.28
C ARG A 53 10.52 -27.06 -3.15
N ASN A 54 11.55 -27.25 -2.32
CA ASN A 54 11.56 -28.31 -1.31
C ASN A 54 10.60 -28.07 -0.13
N PHE A 55 10.03 -26.87 0.02
CA PHE A 55 8.97 -26.58 1.01
C PHE A 55 7.58 -26.97 0.53
N PHE A 56 7.42 -27.29 -0.76
CA PHE A 56 6.15 -27.79 -1.25
C PHE A 56 5.89 -29.22 -0.73
N PRO A 57 4.62 -29.62 -0.58
CA PRO A 57 4.26 -30.98 -0.22
C PRO A 57 4.92 -32.04 -1.12
N VAL A 58 5.13 -33.25 -0.57
CA VAL A 58 5.89 -34.33 -1.23
C VAL A 58 5.25 -34.75 -2.56
N GLU A 59 3.93 -34.59 -2.67
CA GLU A 59 3.15 -34.88 -3.86
C GLU A 59 3.49 -33.96 -5.04
N TYR A 60 4.06 -32.78 -4.77
CA TYR A 60 4.32 -31.75 -5.78
C TYR A 60 5.82 -31.51 -6.00
N LYS A 61 6.67 -31.60 -4.98
CA LYS A 61 8.06 -31.10 -5.06
C LYS A 61 9.02 -31.91 -5.96
N ASP A 62 8.66 -33.15 -6.30
CA ASP A 62 9.51 -34.04 -7.10
C ASP A 62 8.99 -34.23 -8.55
N ASN A 63 7.89 -33.56 -8.93
CA ASN A 63 7.31 -33.61 -10.26
C ASN A 63 7.02 -32.19 -10.79
N GLN A 64 7.61 -31.82 -11.93
CA GLN A 64 7.50 -30.47 -12.49
C GLN A 64 6.06 -30.07 -12.83
N ASP A 65 5.30 -30.98 -13.44
CA ASP A 65 3.92 -30.70 -13.86
C ASP A 65 2.99 -30.56 -12.65
N ALA A 66 3.13 -31.45 -11.67
CA ALA A 66 2.36 -31.40 -10.43
C ALA A 66 2.67 -30.13 -9.62
N PHE A 67 3.95 -29.73 -9.55
CA PHE A 67 4.38 -28.49 -8.92
C PHE A 67 3.73 -27.27 -9.57
N GLN A 68 3.81 -27.15 -10.90
CA GLN A 68 3.24 -26.03 -11.63
C GLN A 68 1.72 -25.97 -11.45
N ALA A 69 1.03 -27.11 -11.61
CA ALA A 69 -0.42 -27.17 -11.46
C ALA A 69 -0.87 -26.74 -10.04
N HIS A 70 -0.13 -27.16 -9.00
CA HIS A 70 -0.41 -26.76 -7.63
C HIS A 70 -0.20 -25.26 -7.41
N VAL A 71 0.89 -24.68 -7.93
CA VAL A 71 1.11 -23.22 -7.85
C VAL A 71 -0.02 -22.45 -8.55
N VAL A 72 -0.42 -22.87 -9.75
CA VAL A 72 -1.52 -22.23 -10.49
C VAL A 72 -2.83 -22.32 -9.70
N ASP A 73 -3.15 -23.49 -9.15
CA ASP A 73 -4.36 -23.69 -8.34
C ASP A 73 -4.36 -22.77 -7.11
N LEU A 74 -3.26 -22.76 -6.34
CA LEU A 74 -3.15 -21.92 -5.14
C LEU A 74 -3.30 -20.42 -5.46
N VAL A 75 -2.66 -19.94 -6.53
CA VAL A 75 -2.79 -18.53 -6.97
C VAL A 75 -4.22 -18.24 -7.41
N SER A 76 -4.87 -19.15 -8.14
CA SER A 76 -6.25 -18.96 -8.63
C SER A 76 -7.29 -18.89 -7.50
N ARG A 77 -7.03 -19.56 -6.38
CA ARG A 77 -7.89 -19.58 -5.18
C ARG A 77 -7.46 -18.56 -4.13
N ASP A 78 -6.48 -17.72 -4.43
CA ASP A 78 -5.88 -16.72 -3.54
C ASP A 78 -5.39 -17.29 -2.19
N VAL A 79 -4.82 -18.50 -2.22
CA VAL A 79 -4.36 -19.18 -1.01
C VAL A 79 -3.08 -18.54 -0.47
N LYS A 80 -3.11 -18.10 0.79
CA LYS A 80 -2.02 -17.37 1.43
C LYS A 80 -1.06 -18.27 2.23
N ILE A 81 -0.55 -19.34 1.62
CA ILE A 81 0.35 -20.30 2.29
C ILE A 81 1.84 -19.91 2.18
N SER A 82 2.62 -20.15 3.25
CA SER A 82 3.99 -19.64 3.37
C SER A 82 4.92 -20.07 2.23
N TYR A 83 4.92 -21.36 1.84
CA TYR A 83 5.79 -21.83 0.75
C TYR A 83 5.46 -21.20 -0.62
N LEU A 84 4.19 -20.84 -0.86
CA LEU A 84 3.80 -20.13 -2.09
C LEU A 84 4.32 -18.70 -2.06
N LYS A 85 4.13 -17.98 -0.94
CA LYS A 85 4.63 -16.61 -0.76
C LYS A 85 6.15 -16.54 -0.99
N ASN A 86 6.88 -17.52 -0.47
CA ASN A 86 8.34 -17.62 -0.64
C ASN A 86 8.73 -17.84 -2.11
N LEU A 87 8.05 -18.75 -2.81
CA LEU A 87 8.27 -18.96 -4.25
C LEU A 87 7.95 -17.70 -5.04
N GLN A 88 6.83 -17.04 -4.76
CA GLN A 88 6.42 -15.81 -5.43
C GLN A 88 7.49 -14.71 -5.31
N GLY A 89 8.02 -14.49 -4.10
CA GLY A 89 9.13 -13.56 -3.87
C GLY A 89 10.36 -13.86 -4.74
N TYR A 90 10.73 -15.15 -4.86
CA TYR A 90 11.81 -15.58 -5.76
C TYR A 90 11.51 -15.30 -7.23
N LEU A 91 10.29 -15.60 -7.69
CA LEU A 91 9.90 -15.40 -9.08
C LEU A 91 9.89 -13.90 -9.45
N TRP A 92 9.49 -13.02 -8.54
CA TRP A 92 9.45 -11.58 -8.78
C TRP A 92 10.82 -10.91 -8.82
N GLU A 93 11.85 -11.50 -8.21
CA GLU A 93 13.18 -10.91 -8.06
C GLU A 93 13.76 -10.45 -9.40
N GLU A 94 13.68 -11.31 -10.43
CA GLU A 94 14.18 -10.97 -11.76
C GLU A 94 13.33 -9.90 -12.45
N GLY A 95 12.02 -9.91 -12.24
CA GLY A 95 11.11 -8.92 -12.83
C GLY A 95 11.40 -7.52 -12.32
N TYR A 96 11.61 -7.40 -11.01
CA TYR A 96 12.03 -6.14 -10.40
C TYR A 96 13.46 -5.74 -10.80
N ARG A 97 14.41 -6.69 -10.80
CA ARG A 97 15.80 -6.43 -11.16
C ARG A 97 15.97 -5.97 -12.61
N SER A 98 15.23 -6.57 -13.54
CA SER A 98 15.23 -6.21 -14.96
C SER A 98 14.44 -4.93 -15.25
N GLY A 99 13.57 -4.52 -14.31
CA GLY A 99 12.68 -3.36 -14.44
C GLY A 99 11.38 -3.65 -15.20
N GLU A 100 11.09 -4.91 -15.53
CA GLU A 100 9.80 -5.35 -16.06
C GLU A 100 8.67 -5.14 -15.04
N ILE A 101 8.99 -5.28 -13.75
CA ILE A 101 8.13 -4.90 -12.64
C ILE A 101 8.71 -3.66 -11.98
N ARG A 102 7.86 -2.67 -11.73
CA ARG A 102 8.14 -1.54 -10.83
C ARG A 102 6.95 -1.34 -9.92
N ALA A 103 7.22 -1.08 -8.64
CA ALA A 103 6.17 -0.77 -7.67
C ALA A 103 5.55 0.60 -8.01
N PRO A 104 4.24 0.65 -8.30
CA PRO A 104 3.56 1.88 -8.71
C PRO A 104 3.10 2.64 -7.46
N LEU A 105 4.02 3.34 -6.80
CA LEU A 105 3.65 4.19 -5.68
C LEU A 105 2.78 5.35 -6.17
N PHE A 106 1.79 5.75 -5.36
CA PHE A 106 1.03 6.98 -5.61
C PHE A 106 1.97 8.19 -5.61
N ALA A 107 1.66 9.19 -6.43
CA ALA A 107 2.58 10.31 -6.71
C ALA A 107 3.01 11.09 -5.45
N ASP A 108 2.12 11.21 -4.47
CA ASP A 108 2.37 11.92 -3.20
C ASP A 108 3.24 11.12 -2.22
N VAL A 109 3.29 9.79 -2.36
CA VAL A 109 3.91 8.91 -1.36
C VAL A 109 5.41 9.16 -1.24
N PRO A 110 6.24 9.09 -2.30
CA PRO A 110 7.68 9.25 -2.14
C PRO A 110 8.05 10.58 -1.48
N GLY A 111 7.45 11.68 -1.93
CA GLY A 111 7.70 13.02 -1.38
C GLY A 111 7.41 13.09 0.12
N MET A 112 6.29 12.50 0.56
CA MET A 112 5.92 12.48 1.97
C MET A 112 6.83 11.57 2.81
N LEU A 113 7.26 10.42 2.29
CA LEU A 113 8.26 9.58 2.97
C LEU A 113 9.58 10.32 3.18
N TYR A 114 10.10 10.99 2.15
CA TYR A 114 11.30 11.84 2.29
C TYR A 114 11.11 12.95 3.32
N LYS A 115 9.94 13.60 3.32
CA LYS A 115 9.60 14.68 4.24
C LYS A 115 9.58 14.20 5.70
N TRP A 116 8.88 13.11 5.98
CA TRP A 116 8.82 12.53 7.33
C TRP A 116 10.19 12.03 7.79
N HIS A 117 10.92 11.31 6.94
CA HIS A 117 12.27 10.86 7.25
C HIS A 117 13.23 12.04 7.53
N GLY A 118 13.12 13.14 6.77
CA GLY A 118 13.88 14.37 6.99
C GLY A 118 13.65 15.00 8.37
N LYS A 119 12.43 14.85 8.90
CA LYS A 119 12.04 15.24 10.27
C LYS A 119 12.40 14.23 11.35
N LYS A 120 13.15 13.17 10.99
CA LYS A 120 13.57 12.08 11.89
C LYS A 120 12.44 11.20 12.40
N ILE A 121 11.29 11.26 11.75
CA ILE A 121 10.18 10.32 11.98
C ILE A 121 10.58 8.95 11.45
N LYS A 122 10.35 7.90 12.24
CA LYS A 122 10.60 6.53 11.83
C LYS A 122 9.51 6.06 10.88
N LEU A 123 9.91 5.44 9.78
CA LEU A 123 8.99 4.87 8.81
C LEU A 123 9.07 3.36 8.89
N MET A 124 7.95 2.72 9.15
CA MET A 124 7.86 1.27 9.28
C MET A 124 6.78 0.74 8.35
N ILE A 125 6.96 -0.48 7.86
CA ILE A 125 5.98 -1.13 6.98
C ILE A 125 5.31 -2.28 7.73
N TYR A 126 3.99 -2.41 7.59
CA TYR A 126 3.24 -3.59 8.04
C TYR A 126 2.27 -4.06 6.95
N SER A 127 2.56 -5.21 6.35
CA SER A 127 1.79 -5.76 5.23
C SER A 127 1.65 -7.28 5.33
N SER A 128 0.66 -7.86 4.63
CA SER A 128 0.45 -9.31 4.57
C SER A 128 1.47 -10.05 3.69
N GLY A 129 2.14 -9.31 2.80
CA GLY A 129 3.29 -9.77 2.03
C GLY A 129 4.50 -10.00 2.93
N SER A 130 5.33 -11.00 2.62
CA SER A 130 6.51 -11.32 3.43
C SER A 130 7.51 -10.16 3.45
N VAL A 131 8.27 -9.99 4.53
CA VAL A 131 9.31 -8.94 4.63
C VAL A 131 10.25 -8.90 3.41
N PRO A 132 10.74 -10.02 2.86
CA PRO A 132 11.54 -9.99 1.63
C PRO A 132 10.81 -9.38 0.42
N ALA A 133 9.51 -9.67 0.24
CA ALA A 133 8.71 -9.10 -0.83
C ALA A 133 8.47 -7.60 -0.64
N GLN A 134 8.24 -7.16 0.60
CA GLN A 134 8.12 -5.73 0.92
C GLN A 134 9.40 -4.97 0.57
N LYS A 135 10.56 -5.50 0.98
CA LYS A 135 11.87 -4.90 0.66
C LYS A 135 12.10 -4.84 -0.85
N LEU A 136 11.73 -5.90 -1.58
CA LEU A 136 11.84 -5.94 -3.03
C LEU A 136 10.96 -4.86 -3.70
N LEU A 137 9.72 -4.68 -3.22
CA LEU A 137 8.81 -3.63 -3.69
C LEU A 137 9.40 -2.24 -3.49
N PHE A 138 9.83 -1.91 -2.27
CA PHE A 138 10.39 -0.59 -1.94
C PHE A 138 11.78 -0.34 -2.55
N LYS A 139 12.49 -1.38 -2.98
CA LYS A 139 13.77 -1.25 -3.70
C LYS A 139 13.60 -0.86 -5.17
N HIS A 140 12.43 -1.15 -5.75
CA HIS A 140 12.19 -1.03 -7.19
C HIS A 140 10.89 -0.26 -7.48
N THR A 141 10.84 0.99 -7.04
CA THR A 141 9.68 1.89 -7.17
C THR A 141 9.73 2.73 -8.44
N ASN A 142 8.59 3.37 -8.75
CA ASN A 142 8.45 4.39 -9.79
C ASN A 142 8.89 5.81 -9.35
N ALA A 143 9.45 5.98 -8.15
CA ALA A 143 9.84 7.30 -7.65
C ALA A 143 10.97 7.93 -8.49
N GLU A 144 10.82 9.21 -8.85
CA GLU A 144 11.73 9.90 -9.79
C GLU A 144 13.14 10.11 -9.23
N ASN A 145 13.27 10.41 -7.93
CA ASN A 145 14.56 10.73 -7.30
C ASN A 145 15.44 9.50 -7.08
N SER A 146 14.83 8.38 -6.69
CA SER A 146 15.49 7.09 -6.45
C SER A 146 14.45 5.99 -6.54
N SER A 147 14.72 4.96 -7.36
CA SER A 147 13.85 3.77 -7.40
C SER A 147 13.90 2.99 -6.08
N ASP A 148 15.04 3.06 -5.38
CA ASP A 148 15.24 2.39 -4.10
C ASP A 148 14.89 3.35 -2.97
N LEU A 149 13.83 3.05 -2.22
CA LEU A 149 13.38 3.77 -1.03
C LEU A 149 13.61 2.98 0.26
N THR A 150 14.28 1.82 0.22
CA THR A 150 14.47 0.95 1.40
C THR A 150 15.25 1.64 2.51
N PHE A 151 16.14 2.57 2.16
CA PHE A 151 16.92 3.34 3.13
C PHE A 151 16.08 4.29 3.99
N LEU A 152 14.84 4.60 3.58
CA LEU A 152 13.92 5.43 4.36
C LEU A 152 13.22 4.61 5.46
N ILE A 153 13.14 3.29 5.31
CA ILE A 153 12.37 2.40 6.17
C ILE A 153 13.25 1.85 7.30
N SER A 154 12.81 2.06 8.54
CA SER A 154 13.53 1.63 9.74
C SER A 154 13.19 0.22 10.21
N ASP A 155 11.99 -0.30 9.91
CA ASP A 155 11.60 -1.67 10.29
C ASP A 155 10.47 -2.24 9.41
N TRP A 156 10.34 -3.56 9.39
CA TRP A 156 9.47 -4.32 8.48
C TRP A 156 8.69 -5.40 9.21
N PHE A 157 7.37 -5.36 9.06
CA PHE A 157 6.45 -6.26 9.73
C PHE A 157 5.57 -7.00 8.74
N ASP A 158 5.36 -8.27 9.00
CA ASP A 158 4.43 -9.11 8.27
C ASP A 158 3.58 -9.97 9.21
N THR A 159 2.69 -10.79 8.66
CA THR A 159 1.80 -11.63 9.47
C THR A 159 2.55 -12.68 10.29
N VAL A 160 3.79 -13.00 9.90
CA VAL A 160 4.60 -13.99 10.60
C VAL A 160 5.25 -13.37 11.84
N ASN A 161 5.78 -12.15 11.73
CA ASN A 161 6.55 -11.52 12.80
C ASN A 161 5.75 -10.54 13.69
N ALA A 162 4.55 -10.14 13.25
CA ALA A 162 3.63 -9.27 14.00
C ALA A 162 2.33 -10.03 14.38
N GLY A 163 1.73 -10.72 13.43
CA GLY A 163 0.40 -11.37 13.56
C GLY A 163 -0.58 -10.84 12.51
N LEU A 164 -1.85 -11.25 12.60
CA LEU A 164 -2.89 -10.80 11.65
C LEU A 164 -3.17 -9.30 11.78
N LYS A 165 -3.36 -8.61 10.65
CA LYS A 165 -3.48 -7.14 10.59
C LYS A 165 -4.78 -6.60 11.22
N THR A 166 -5.77 -7.46 11.43
CA THR A 166 -7.04 -7.10 12.08
C THR A 166 -7.04 -7.37 13.59
N GLU A 167 -5.93 -7.84 14.15
CA GLU A 167 -5.83 -8.16 15.56
C GLU A 167 -5.05 -7.07 16.31
N PRO A 168 -5.61 -6.47 17.38
CA PRO A 168 -4.93 -5.45 18.19
C PRO A 168 -3.57 -5.93 18.72
N SER A 169 -3.49 -7.21 19.11
CA SER A 169 -2.26 -7.83 19.62
C SER A 169 -1.07 -7.75 18.66
N SER A 170 -1.32 -7.65 17.35
CA SER A 170 -0.26 -7.47 16.35
C SER A 170 0.39 -6.09 16.47
N TYR A 171 -0.40 -5.05 16.69
CA TYR A 171 0.08 -3.67 16.86
C TYR A 171 0.76 -3.47 18.21
N GLU A 172 0.25 -4.11 19.27
CA GLU A 172 0.92 -4.17 20.57
C GLU A 172 2.31 -4.81 20.44
N LYS A 173 2.42 -5.92 19.68
CA LYS A 173 3.68 -6.59 19.40
C LYS A 173 4.63 -5.69 18.61
N ILE A 174 4.14 -4.99 17.58
CA ILE A 174 4.92 -4.01 16.81
C ILE A 174 5.48 -2.93 17.75
N ALA A 175 4.62 -2.29 18.55
CA ALA A 175 5.02 -1.26 19.50
C ALA A 175 6.03 -1.79 20.53
N SER A 176 5.88 -3.03 20.99
CA SER A 176 6.78 -3.65 21.96
C SER A 176 8.22 -3.82 21.45
N LYS A 177 8.42 -3.90 20.13
CA LYS A 177 9.77 -3.97 19.52
C LYS A 177 10.50 -2.62 19.53
N HIS A 178 9.78 -1.52 19.72
CA HIS A 178 10.31 -0.16 19.76
C HIS A 178 9.90 0.53 21.07
N PRO A 179 10.40 0.05 22.23
CA PRO A 179 9.98 0.50 23.56
C PRO A 179 10.32 1.97 23.87
N GLU A 180 11.13 2.63 23.02
CA GLU A 180 11.39 4.06 23.10
C GLU A 180 10.19 4.93 22.68
N TYR A 181 9.16 4.35 22.06
CA TYR A 181 7.93 5.04 21.67
C TYR A 181 6.72 4.45 22.38
N THR A 182 5.81 5.30 22.85
CA THR A 182 4.51 4.87 23.35
C THR A 182 3.53 4.64 22.18
N PRO A 183 2.52 3.76 22.30
CA PRO A 183 1.59 3.45 21.20
C PRO A 183 0.97 4.70 20.55
N ASN A 184 0.60 5.72 21.33
CA ASN A 184 0.01 6.97 20.82
C ASN A 184 0.99 7.86 20.00
N GLN A 185 2.29 7.56 20.01
CA GLN A 185 3.30 8.20 19.15
C GLN A 185 3.42 7.51 17.78
N PHE A 186 2.74 6.39 17.57
CA PHE A 186 2.57 5.76 16.26
C PHE A 186 1.35 6.36 15.55
N LEU A 187 1.53 6.66 14.27
CA LEU A 187 0.46 6.91 13.32
C LEU A 187 0.43 5.75 12.31
N PHE A 188 -0.60 4.93 12.35
CA PHE A 188 -0.84 3.89 11.36
C PHE A 188 -1.71 4.42 10.21
N LEU A 189 -1.31 4.13 8.98
CA LEU A 189 -2.04 4.48 7.77
C LEU A 189 -2.39 3.19 7.01
N SER A 190 -3.68 2.94 6.79
CA SER A 190 -4.19 1.78 6.04
C SER A 190 -5.50 2.11 5.34
N ASP A 191 -5.77 1.49 4.21
CA ASP A 191 -7.06 1.55 3.52
C ASP A 191 -8.15 0.73 4.23
N ASN A 192 -7.73 -0.31 4.97
CA ASN A 192 -8.63 -1.26 5.59
C ASN A 192 -9.10 -0.78 6.96
N VAL A 193 -10.39 -0.44 7.05
CA VAL A 193 -11.03 0.06 8.27
C VAL A 193 -10.84 -0.88 9.48
N LYS A 194 -10.83 -2.21 9.27
CA LYS A 194 -10.63 -3.16 10.37
C LYS A 194 -9.21 -3.13 10.92
N GLU A 195 -8.23 -2.90 10.07
CA GLU A 195 -6.84 -2.73 10.51
C GLU A 195 -6.67 -1.42 11.27
N VAL A 196 -7.32 -0.35 10.77
CA VAL A 196 -7.34 0.95 11.44
C VAL A 196 -7.94 0.83 12.84
N GLU A 197 -9.07 0.14 12.98
CA GLU A 197 -9.74 -0.10 14.27
C GLU A 197 -8.86 -0.92 15.22
N ALA A 198 -8.21 -1.97 14.73
CA ALA A 198 -7.31 -2.80 15.54
C ALA A 198 -6.09 -2.02 16.05
N ALA A 199 -5.52 -1.12 15.24
CA ALA A 199 -4.43 -0.24 15.67
C ALA A 199 -4.89 0.76 16.74
N ILE A 200 -6.10 1.32 16.61
CA ILE A 200 -6.70 2.23 17.60
C ILE A 200 -6.93 1.50 18.93
N GLU A 201 -7.44 0.27 18.89
CA GLU A 201 -7.65 -0.55 20.09
C GLU A 201 -6.33 -0.85 20.83
N ALA A 202 -5.24 -1.04 20.08
CA ALA A 202 -3.89 -1.17 20.63
C ALA A 202 -3.28 0.16 21.13
N GLY A 203 -4.01 1.27 21.05
CA GLY A 203 -3.61 2.58 21.55
C GLY A 203 -2.81 3.44 20.56
N MET A 204 -2.69 3.02 19.30
CA MET A 204 -2.07 3.83 18.25
C MET A 204 -3.01 4.92 17.73
N ARG A 205 -2.45 5.99 17.15
CA ARG A 205 -3.23 6.82 16.24
C ARG A 205 -3.35 6.09 14.91
N SER A 206 -4.51 6.17 14.28
CA SER A 206 -4.73 5.50 12.99
C SER A 206 -5.67 6.30 12.09
N VAL A 207 -5.45 6.24 10.78
CA VAL A 207 -6.19 7.00 9.76
C VAL A 207 -6.48 6.10 8.58
N VAL A 208 -7.72 6.17 8.08
CA VAL A 208 -8.13 5.47 6.86
C VAL A 208 -7.59 6.21 5.64
N VAL A 209 -6.94 5.48 4.72
CA VAL A 209 -6.43 6.04 3.47
C VAL A 209 -7.33 5.59 2.31
N GLN A 210 -8.04 6.55 1.70
CA GLN A 210 -8.92 6.29 0.57
C GLN A 210 -8.21 6.62 -0.75
N ARG A 211 -7.75 5.60 -1.48
CA ARG A 211 -7.10 5.77 -2.77
C ARG A 211 -8.03 5.41 -3.94
N PRO A 212 -7.78 5.94 -5.15
CA PRO A 212 -8.45 5.46 -6.35
C PRO A 212 -8.30 3.94 -6.50
N GLY A 213 -9.42 3.23 -6.71
CA GLY A 213 -9.47 1.78 -6.84
C GLY A 213 -9.80 1.04 -5.54
N ASN A 214 -9.72 1.68 -4.38
CA ASN A 214 -10.20 1.12 -3.12
C ASN A 214 -11.73 0.98 -3.16
N ALA A 215 -12.27 0.09 -2.32
CA ALA A 215 -13.72 -0.01 -2.14
C ALA A 215 -14.29 1.32 -1.61
N GLU A 216 -15.53 1.65 -1.99
CA GLU A 216 -16.20 2.81 -1.42
C GLU A 216 -16.42 2.61 0.09
N LEU A 217 -16.06 3.63 0.86
CA LEU A 217 -16.28 3.63 2.30
C LEU A 217 -17.75 3.93 2.61
N ALA A 218 -18.30 3.21 3.58
CA ALA A 218 -19.61 3.51 4.11
C ALA A 218 -19.62 4.88 4.81
N SER A 219 -20.77 5.58 4.81
CA SER A 219 -20.90 6.92 5.41
C SER A 219 -20.44 6.98 6.86
N GLU A 220 -20.69 5.91 7.63
CA GLU A 220 -20.40 5.84 9.06
C GLU A 220 -18.89 5.82 9.35
N VAL A 221 -18.06 5.47 8.35
CA VAL A 221 -16.60 5.50 8.49
C VAL A 221 -16.12 6.94 8.67
N TYR A 222 -16.67 7.88 7.89
CA TYR A 222 -16.31 9.30 7.95
C TYR A 222 -16.72 9.98 9.27
N ASP A 223 -17.73 9.43 9.95
CA ASP A 223 -18.17 9.92 11.26
C ASP A 223 -17.26 9.43 12.40
N LYS A 224 -16.64 8.25 12.23
CA LYS A 224 -15.87 7.55 13.28
C LYS A 224 -14.37 7.74 13.16
N HIS A 225 -13.87 7.82 11.93
CA HIS A 225 -12.44 7.76 11.62
C HIS A 225 -12.03 8.97 10.80
N ASP A 226 -10.79 9.41 11.00
CA ASP A 226 -10.18 10.33 10.06
C ASP A 226 -9.89 9.60 8.74
N VAL A 227 -10.20 10.25 7.62
CA VAL A 227 -10.02 9.72 6.28
C VAL A 227 -9.20 10.72 5.46
N VAL A 228 -8.18 10.23 4.75
CA VAL A 228 -7.37 11.03 3.82
C VAL A 228 -7.27 10.36 2.45
N GLU A 229 -7.29 11.16 1.38
CA GLU A 229 -7.11 10.65 0.01
C GLU A 229 -5.65 10.74 -0.47
N THR A 230 -4.84 11.53 0.23
CA THR A 230 -3.43 11.75 -0.01
C THR A 230 -2.70 11.97 1.32
N PHE A 231 -1.43 11.55 1.38
CA PHE A 231 -0.56 11.84 2.51
C PHE A 231 -0.29 13.34 2.65
N GLU A 232 -0.46 14.16 1.61
CA GLU A 232 -0.33 15.62 1.69
C GLU A 232 -1.39 16.29 2.59
N SER A 233 -2.50 15.59 2.86
CA SER A 233 -3.53 16.03 3.82
C SER A 233 -3.10 15.87 5.28
N ILE A 234 -1.98 15.19 5.52
CA ILE A 234 -1.37 15.04 6.85
C ILE A 234 -0.38 16.19 7.03
N GLU A 235 -0.71 17.12 7.93
CA GLU A 235 0.07 18.33 8.17
C GLU A 235 1.42 18.04 8.84
N ASP A 236 2.23 19.09 8.98
CA ASP A 236 3.57 18.99 9.52
C ASP A 236 3.64 18.56 10.98
N ASP A 237 2.59 18.85 11.73
CA ASP A 237 2.33 18.44 13.11
C ASP A 237 1.44 17.19 13.19
N PHE A 238 1.24 16.49 12.06
CA PHE A 238 0.33 15.37 11.88
C PHE A 238 -1.13 15.63 12.30
N ALA A 239 -1.57 16.89 12.26
CA ALA A 239 -2.98 17.19 12.17
C ALA A 239 -3.52 16.68 10.82
N ILE A 240 -4.75 16.16 10.82
CA ILE A 240 -5.43 15.76 9.59
C ILE A 240 -6.23 16.96 9.11
N ARG A 241 -5.93 17.46 7.90
CA ARG A 241 -6.84 18.37 7.22
C ARG A 241 -8.08 17.59 6.85
N ARG A 242 -9.07 17.60 7.73
CA ARG A 242 -10.43 17.26 7.32
C ARG A 242 -10.79 18.24 6.23
N LEU A 243 -11.02 17.74 5.02
CA LEU A 243 -11.86 18.43 4.07
C LEU A 243 -13.19 18.62 4.80
N HIS A 244 -13.37 19.78 5.45
CA HIS A 244 -14.68 20.23 5.92
C HIS A 244 -15.64 19.92 4.79
N ALA A 245 -16.62 19.05 5.05
CA ALA A 245 -17.55 18.50 4.08
C ALA A 245 -17.96 19.54 3.03
N LEU A 246 -17.22 19.59 1.92
CA LEU A 246 -17.57 20.32 0.73
C LEU A 246 -18.63 19.47 0.03
N GLY A 247 -19.81 19.44 0.63
CA GLY A 247 -20.90 18.55 0.25
C GLY A 247 -22.25 18.85 0.90
N LYS A 248 -22.33 19.77 1.87
CA LYS A 248 -23.54 20.58 2.09
C LYS A 248 -23.19 22.05 1.87
N ARG A 249 -22.92 22.41 0.61
CA ARG A 249 -23.16 23.79 0.18
C ARG A 249 -24.66 24.00 0.28
N THR A 250 -25.12 24.71 1.31
CA THR A 250 -26.53 25.09 1.40
C THR A 250 -26.84 26.01 0.22
N ALA A 251 -28.04 25.88 -0.34
CA ALA A 251 -28.50 26.69 -1.47
C ALA A 251 -28.45 28.21 -1.20
N ASP A 252 -28.28 28.61 0.07
CA ASP A 252 -28.18 30.01 0.50
C ASP A 252 -26.83 30.65 0.17
N GLU A 253 -25.71 29.92 0.18
CA GLU A 253 -24.39 30.52 -0.14
C GLU A 253 -24.21 30.76 -1.66
N ALA A 254 -24.78 29.88 -2.49
CA ALA A 254 -24.82 30.09 -3.95
C ALA A 254 -25.72 31.28 -4.35
N ALA A 255 -26.72 31.61 -3.52
CA ALA A 255 -27.55 32.79 -3.73
C ALA A 255 -26.81 34.08 -3.38
N ILE A 256 -25.95 34.08 -2.36
CA ILE A 256 -25.18 35.27 -1.95
C ILE A 256 -24.15 35.64 -3.01
N GLU A 257 -23.43 34.67 -3.58
CA GLU A 257 -22.42 34.91 -4.62
C GLU A 257 -23.04 35.32 -5.98
N ALA A 258 -24.24 34.82 -6.30
CA ALA A 258 -25.03 35.27 -7.45
C ALA A 258 -25.61 36.68 -7.28
N THR A 259 -25.75 37.18 -6.04
CA THR A 259 -26.25 38.53 -5.77
C THR A 259 -25.10 39.56 -5.79
N GLU A 260 -23.88 39.17 -5.40
CA GLU A 260 -22.69 40.05 -5.48
C GLU A 260 -22.15 40.22 -6.91
N THR A 261 -22.27 39.21 -7.76
CA THR A 261 -21.89 39.32 -9.19
C THR A 261 -22.90 40.11 -10.04
N ALA A 262 -24.09 40.42 -9.52
CA ALA A 262 -25.10 41.23 -10.22
C ALA A 262 -24.92 42.75 -10.04
N HIS A 263 -23.98 43.22 -9.20
CA HIS A 263 -23.84 44.64 -8.86
C HIS A 263 -22.66 45.38 -9.53
N LEU A 264 -22.01 44.77 -10.51
CA LEU A 264 -20.94 45.42 -11.28
C LEU A 264 -21.12 45.19 -12.79
N GLN A 265 -22.03 45.95 -13.40
CA GLN A 265 -21.92 46.31 -14.82
C GLN A 265 -22.06 47.83 -14.98
N PRO A 266 -21.12 48.52 -15.66
CA PRO A 266 -21.33 49.90 -16.09
C PRO A 266 -22.18 49.96 -17.36
N ALA A 267 -22.89 51.07 -17.48
CA ALA A 267 -23.88 51.40 -18.49
C ALA A 267 -23.31 51.76 -19.88
N GLU A 268 -24.07 51.36 -20.91
CA GLU A 268 -24.34 51.98 -22.21
C GLU A 268 -23.26 52.07 -23.33
N ALA A 269 -23.60 51.57 -24.53
CA ALA A 269 -24.08 52.42 -25.65
C ALA A 269 -24.55 51.63 -26.90
N SER A 270 -25.82 51.87 -27.28
CA SER A 270 -26.44 52.02 -28.62
C SER A 270 -26.07 51.14 -29.84
N GLY A 271 -27.11 50.65 -30.53
CA GLY A 271 -27.07 50.37 -31.98
C GLY A 271 -28.18 49.44 -32.50
N ASP A 272 -29.17 50.03 -33.18
CA ASP A 272 -30.36 49.39 -33.78
C ASP A 272 -30.09 48.27 -34.81
N ASN A 273 -30.90 47.21 -34.79
CA ASN A 273 -31.88 46.87 -35.86
C ASN A 273 -32.49 45.46 -35.66
N ALA A 274 -33.81 45.40 -35.70
CA ALA A 274 -34.63 44.24 -36.04
C ALA A 274 -35.26 44.50 -37.44
N PRO A 275 -36.02 43.59 -38.09
CA PRO A 275 -36.54 42.31 -37.60
C PRO A 275 -36.44 41.15 -38.64
N ASP A 276 -36.82 39.92 -38.27
CA ASP A 276 -38.12 39.34 -38.69
C ASP A 276 -38.20 37.80 -38.58
N SER A 277 -39.36 37.35 -38.09
CA SER A 277 -40.09 36.07 -38.20
C SER A 277 -39.37 34.70 -38.36
N LYS A 278 -39.73 33.73 -37.50
CA LYS A 278 -40.75 32.71 -37.81
C LYS A 278 -40.92 31.66 -36.71
N ARG A 279 -42.13 31.13 -36.69
CA ARG A 279 -42.81 30.27 -35.72
C ARG A 279 -43.10 28.93 -36.39
N LEU A 280 -42.84 27.80 -35.72
CA LEU A 280 -43.43 26.47 -35.96
C LEU A 280 -43.05 25.61 -34.71
N LYS A 281 -43.92 25.06 -33.84
CA LYS A 281 -44.98 24.04 -34.02
C LYS A 281 -44.45 22.84 -34.85
N THR A 282 -44.49 21.55 -34.49
CA THR A 282 -45.28 20.77 -33.51
C THR A 282 -44.79 19.30 -33.56
N LEU A 283 -45.15 18.49 -32.54
CA LEU A 283 -45.42 17.03 -32.53
C LEU A 283 -44.20 16.08 -32.63
N GLY A 284 -44.14 14.93 -31.92
CA GLY A 284 -45.20 14.24 -31.18
C GLY A 284 -44.69 13.09 -30.30
N ASN A 285 -45.63 12.60 -29.49
CA ASN A 285 -45.55 11.49 -28.54
C ASN A 285 -45.20 10.13 -29.16
N GLY A 286 -44.68 9.24 -28.31
CA GLY A 286 -44.70 7.80 -28.51
C GLY A 286 -44.26 7.05 -27.26
N GLU A 287 -45.18 6.84 -26.31
CA GLU A 287 -45.08 5.82 -25.26
C GLU A 287 -45.24 4.41 -25.85
N VAL A 288 -44.49 3.41 -25.37
CA VAL A 288 -44.87 2.07 -24.85
C VAL A 288 -43.56 1.48 -24.26
N GLY A 289 -43.40 0.82 -23.10
CA GLY A 289 -44.29 0.16 -22.16
C GLY A 289 -43.80 -1.27 -21.90
N ALA A 290 -43.60 -1.60 -20.62
CA ALA A 290 -43.68 -2.94 -19.97
C ALA A 290 -42.41 -3.80 -19.68
N LYS A 291 -42.08 -3.84 -18.37
CA LYS A 291 -42.07 -4.97 -17.40
C LYS A 291 -41.19 -6.23 -17.59
N GLY A 292 -40.47 -6.57 -16.50
CA GLY A 292 -40.02 -7.91 -16.08
C GLY A 292 -38.95 -7.84 -14.97
N VAL A 293 -39.28 -7.80 -13.68
CA VAL A 293 -39.39 -8.91 -12.69
C VAL A 293 -38.07 -9.66 -12.36
N THR A 294 -37.50 -9.27 -11.21
CA THR A 294 -36.76 -9.99 -10.14
C THR A 294 -35.97 -11.28 -10.41
N LYS A 295 -34.72 -11.32 -9.92
CA LYS A 295 -34.24 -12.34 -8.97
C LYS A 295 -32.97 -11.90 -8.21
N THR A 296 -33.03 -12.06 -6.90
CA THR A 296 -31.99 -11.89 -5.88
C THR A 296 -31.14 -13.16 -5.77
N GLU A 297 -29.82 -13.04 -5.81
CA GLU A 297 -28.90 -14.03 -5.21
C GLU A 297 -27.70 -13.29 -4.58
N LYS A 298 -27.48 -13.56 -3.28
CA LYS A 298 -26.28 -13.21 -2.51
C LYS A 298 -25.23 -14.31 -2.71
N PRO A 299 -23.94 -14.00 -2.75
CA PRO A 299 -22.90 -14.94 -2.38
C PRO A 299 -22.41 -14.63 -0.95
N SER A 300 -22.53 -15.63 -0.07
CA SER A 300 -21.81 -15.71 1.20
C SER A 300 -20.44 -16.33 0.94
N ASN A 301 -19.36 -15.63 1.25
CA ASN A 301 -18.02 -16.21 1.29
C ASN A 301 -17.47 -16.07 2.71
N GLY A 302 -17.39 -17.18 3.43
CA GLY A 302 -16.70 -17.29 4.71
C GLY A 302 -15.32 -17.86 4.45
N THR A 303 -14.28 -17.13 4.83
CA THR A 303 -12.89 -17.60 4.88
C THR A 303 -12.65 -18.16 6.28
N ASP A 304 -12.46 -19.48 6.36
CA ASP A 304 -11.96 -20.16 7.54
C ASP A 304 -10.43 -20.18 7.41
N GLU A 305 -9.77 -19.20 8.03
CA GLU A 305 -8.31 -19.14 8.11
C GLU A 305 -7.87 -20.01 9.30
N THR A 306 -7.26 -21.16 8.99
CA THR A 306 -6.64 -22.01 10.00
C THR A 306 -5.29 -21.43 10.39
N GLU A 307 -5.06 -21.28 11.69
CA GLU A 307 -3.79 -20.86 12.30
C GLU A 307 -2.64 -21.78 11.85
N GLU A 308 -1.72 -21.29 11.01
CA GLU A 308 -0.43 -21.94 10.78
C GLU A 308 0.65 -21.24 11.62
N GLU A 309 1.33 -22.02 12.48
CA GLU A 309 2.54 -21.59 13.17
C GLU A 309 3.65 -21.17 12.17
N PRO A 310 4.51 -20.19 12.53
CA PRO A 310 5.58 -19.73 11.67
C PRO A 310 6.48 -20.88 11.20
N SER A 311 6.71 -20.95 9.90
CA SER A 311 7.44 -22.07 9.30
C SER A 311 8.93 -21.99 9.66
N ARG A 312 9.62 -23.14 9.68
CA ARG A 312 11.09 -23.22 9.84
C ARG A 312 11.86 -22.35 8.84
N MET A 313 11.27 -22.02 7.69
CA MET A 313 11.87 -21.13 6.69
C MET A 313 11.80 -19.66 7.11
N ASP A 314 10.72 -19.23 7.75
CA ASP A 314 10.59 -17.86 8.24
C ASP A 314 11.68 -17.54 9.27
N HIS A 315 12.08 -18.53 10.06
CA HIS A 315 13.25 -18.43 10.95
C HIS A 315 14.60 -18.43 10.20
N LEU A 316 14.77 -19.26 9.16
CA LEU A 316 16.04 -19.34 8.42
C LEU A 316 16.29 -18.09 7.56
N LEU A 317 15.25 -17.52 6.94
CA LEU A 317 15.34 -16.27 6.19
C LEU A 317 15.52 -15.06 7.11
N ALA A 318 14.87 -15.03 8.28
CA ALA A 318 15.10 -13.97 9.26
C ALA A 318 16.55 -13.95 9.78
N GLN A 319 17.19 -15.12 9.93
CA GLN A 319 18.58 -15.23 10.37
C GLN A 319 19.60 -14.80 9.29
N ALA A 320 19.29 -14.99 8.00
CA ALA A 320 20.18 -14.60 6.89
C ALA A 320 20.26 -13.07 6.67
N VAL A 321 19.34 -12.28 7.24
CA VAL A 321 19.31 -10.81 7.12
C VAL A 321 19.93 -10.11 8.34
N GLY A 322 20.36 -10.88 9.35
CA GLY A 322 20.86 -10.37 10.63
C GLY A 322 22.38 -10.15 10.74
N GLU A 323 23.18 -10.55 9.74
CA GLU A 323 24.63 -10.30 9.78
C GLU A 323 24.96 -8.96 9.12
N ALA A 324 25.19 -7.95 9.95
CA ALA A 324 25.85 -6.72 9.52
C ALA A 324 27.24 -7.06 8.93
N PRO A 325 27.65 -6.45 7.80
CA PRO A 325 28.99 -6.65 7.28
C PRO A 325 30.03 -6.17 8.31
N PRO A 326 31.17 -6.87 8.46
CA PRO A 326 32.22 -6.44 9.37
C PRO A 326 32.72 -5.04 8.98
N THR A 327 32.83 -4.17 9.97
CA THR A 327 33.37 -2.81 9.85
C THR A 327 34.76 -2.86 9.17
N PRO A 328 35.05 -2.01 8.17
CA PRO A 328 36.38 -1.96 7.57
C PRO A 328 37.41 -1.60 8.65
N GLN A 329 38.39 -2.49 8.87
CA GLN A 329 39.53 -2.17 9.73
C GLN A 329 40.37 -1.07 9.06
N GLU A 330 40.61 0.02 9.79
CA GLU A 330 41.54 1.07 9.38
C GLU A 330 42.92 0.48 9.06
N PRO A 331 43.57 0.89 7.96
CA PRO A 331 44.91 0.45 7.66
C PRO A 331 45.89 0.99 8.72
N PRO A 332 46.88 0.18 9.17
CA PRO A 332 47.82 0.62 10.19
C PRO A 332 48.65 1.81 9.69
N ALA A 333 48.83 2.80 10.57
CA ALA A 333 49.64 3.98 10.33
C ALA A 333 51.07 3.62 9.87
N PRO A 334 51.66 4.39 8.93
CA PRO A 334 52.99 4.10 8.41
C PRO A 334 54.03 4.18 9.53
N LYS A 335 54.78 3.09 9.71
CA LYS A 335 55.92 3.03 10.62
C LYS A 335 56.99 4.03 10.15
N GLY A 336 57.38 4.94 11.05
CA GLY A 336 58.40 5.95 10.81
C GLY A 336 59.71 5.34 10.31
N SER A 337 60.28 5.99 9.29
CA SER A 337 61.60 5.64 8.73
C SER A 337 62.70 5.86 9.78
N PRO A 338 63.70 4.97 9.86
CA PRO A 338 64.82 5.16 10.77
C PRO A 338 65.75 6.25 10.24
N ARG A 339 66.08 7.18 11.14
CA ARG A 339 67.14 8.16 11.00
C ARG A 339 68.47 7.42 10.96
N VAL A 340 69.14 7.39 9.81
CA VAL A 340 70.55 6.98 9.72
C VAL A 340 71.40 8.23 9.62
N VAL A 341 72.39 8.26 10.52
CA VAL A 341 73.46 9.23 10.64
C VAL A 341 74.58 8.77 9.72
N GLU A 342 74.88 9.55 8.67
CA GLU A 342 76.20 9.98 8.17
C GLU A 342 76.05 10.68 6.81
#